data_AF-E8M7Y0-F1
#
_entry.id   AF-E8M7Y0-F1
#
_cell.length_a   1.000
_cell.length_b   1.000
_cell.length_c   1.000
_cell.angle_alpha   90.00
_cell.angle_beta   90.00
_cell.angle_gamma   90.00
#
_symmetry.space_group_name_H-M   'P 1'
#
loop_
_entity.id
_entity.type
_entity.pdbx_description
1 polymer ?
#
loop_
_entity_poly.entity_id
_entity_poly.type
_entity_poly.pdbx_seq_one_letter_code
_entity_poly.pdbx_strand_id
1 'polypeptide(L)'
;MIKRYLGQIFVVWALLMSLPASAEEEAVPQLAYFTLEPDLTTNFYTKGNKLGYIQVRIDIMVAAEADLAVIELHQPLIRDAVIELLGQQSEDTITSLAGREDLRKTLVEQLNSILLPETGKTIIADLLFTKYLYQ
;
A
#
# COMPACT_ATOMS: atom_id res chain seq x y z
N MET A 1 31.53 -19.01 59.78
CA MET A 1 30.24 -18.36 59.47
C MET A 1 30.08 -17.91 58.01
N ILE A 2 31.15 -17.71 57.23
CA ILE A 2 31.11 -17.25 55.82
C ILE A 2 30.42 -18.21 54.82
N LYS A 3 30.56 -19.54 55.01
CA LYS A 3 29.97 -20.54 54.07
C LYS A 3 28.43 -20.49 53.97
N ARG A 4 27.74 -19.94 54.97
CA ARG A 4 26.27 -19.83 54.98
C ARG A 4 25.75 -18.64 54.18
N TYR A 5 26.54 -17.57 54.08
CA TYR A 5 26.22 -16.40 53.25
C TYR A 5 26.51 -16.63 51.77
N LEU A 6 27.46 -17.52 51.45
CA LEU A 6 27.80 -17.88 50.07
C LEU A 6 26.61 -18.52 49.32
N GLY A 7 25.85 -19.38 50.00
CA GLY A 7 24.62 -19.98 49.43
C GLY A 7 23.50 -18.95 49.24
N GLN A 8 23.38 -17.97 50.14
CA GLN A 8 22.39 -16.91 50.02
C GLN A 8 22.70 -15.96 48.86
N ILE A 9 23.98 -15.65 48.63
CA ILE A 9 24.43 -14.86 47.48
C ILE A 9 24.12 -15.59 46.16
N PHE A 10 24.32 -16.91 46.11
CA PHE A 10 24.03 -17.71 44.92
C PHE A 10 22.51 -17.75 44.59
N VAL A 11 21.65 -17.81 45.61
CA VAL A 11 20.18 -17.76 45.44
C VAL A 11 19.72 -16.39 44.94
N VAL A 12 20.31 -15.29 45.45
CA VAL A 12 19.99 -13.94 44.97
C VAL A 12 20.46 -13.72 43.53
N TRP A 13 21.61 -14.29 43.15
CA TRP A 13 22.09 -14.26 41.77
C TRP A 13 21.21 -15.07 40.81
N ALA A 14 20.72 -16.23 41.24
CA ALA A 14 19.79 -17.04 40.45
C ALA A 14 18.44 -16.34 40.23
N LEU A 15 17.96 -15.54 41.22
CA LEU A 15 16.74 -14.75 41.06
C LEU A 15 16.92 -13.57 40.08
N LEU A 16 18.11 -12.96 40.01
CA LEU A 16 18.39 -11.85 39.09
C LEU A 16 18.53 -12.29 37.63
N MET A 17 18.85 -13.55 37.36
CA MET A 17 18.85 -14.11 35.99
C MET A 17 17.47 -14.56 35.50
N SER A 18 16.45 -14.55 36.36
CA SER A 18 15.06 -14.92 36.03
C SER A 18 14.23 -13.74 35.49
N LEU A 19 14.86 -12.71 34.93
CA LEU A 19 14.11 -11.68 34.21
C LEU A 19 13.44 -12.34 33.00
N PRO A 20 12.10 -12.21 32.83
CA PRO A 20 11.45 -12.70 31.63
C PRO A 20 12.03 -11.93 30.45
N ALA A 21 12.66 -12.64 29.51
CA ALA A 21 12.97 -12.10 28.21
C ALA A 21 11.64 -11.80 27.52
N SER A 22 11.26 -10.53 27.41
CA SER A 22 10.14 -10.12 26.57
C SER A 22 10.57 -10.38 25.13
N ALA A 23 10.02 -11.42 24.52
CA ALA A 23 10.07 -11.58 23.08
C ALA A 23 9.22 -10.43 22.51
N GLU A 24 9.86 -9.45 21.89
CA GLU A 24 9.17 -8.55 20.97
C GLU A 24 8.68 -9.43 19.82
N GLU A 25 7.39 -9.76 19.82
CA GLU A 25 6.73 -10.24 18.62
C GLU A 25 6.92 -9.14 17.58
N GLU A 26 7.83 -9.38 16.62
CA GLU A 26 7.90 -8.56 15.40
C GLU A 26 6.50 -8.53 14.82
N ALA A 27 5.84 -7.38 14.93
CA ALA A 27 4.50 -7.16 14.43
C ALA A 27 4.52 -7.49 12.93
N VAL A 28 3.96 -8.65 12.59
CA VAL A 28 3.88 -9.09 11.19
C VAL A 28 3.13 -7.99 10.44
N PRO A 29 3.71 -7.41 9.37
CA PRO A 29 3.03 -6.36 8.63
C PRO A 29 1.71 -6.91 8.09
N GLN A 30 0.61 -6.43 8.67
CA GLN A 30 -0.73 -6.82 8.25
C GLN A 30 -1.11 -5.99 7.03
N LEU A 31 -1.09 -6.68 5.89
CA LEU A 31 -1.54 -6.14 4.62
C LEU A 31 -3.02 -5.77 4.73
N ALA A 32 -3.37 -4.57 4.29
CA ALA A 32 -4.74 -4.10 4.27
C ALA A 32 -5.10 -3.55 2.89
N TYR A 33 -6.41 -3.47 2.61
CA TYR A 33 -6.93 -3.05 1.32
C TYR A 33 -7.93 -1.90 1.49
N PHE A 34 -7.77 -0.87 0.67
CA PHE A 34 -8.67 0.27 0.60
C PHE A 34 -9.31 0.36 -0.79
N THR A 35 -10.64 0.25 -0.85
CA THR A 35 -11.37 0.39 -2.11
C THR A 35 -11.60 1.86 -2.44
N LEU A 36 -11.17 2.28 -3.63
CA LEU A 36 -11.45 3.61 -4.17
C LEU A 36 -12.87 3.69 -4.71
N GLU A 37 -13.79 4.17 -3.87
CA GLU A 37 -15.17 4.46 -4.27
C GLU A 37 -15.41 5.97 -4.50
N PRO A 38 -16.24 6.36 -5.48
CA PRO A 38 -16.87 5.52 -6.51
C PRO A 38 -15.90 5.13 -7.64
N ASP A 39 -16.31 4.19 -8.51
CA ASP A 39 -15.60 3.81 -9.74
C ASP A 39 -15.09 5.05 -10.50
N LEU A 40 -13.86 4.97 -11.02
CA LEU A 40 -13.22 6.04 -11.78
C LEU A 40 -13.56 5.89 -13.25
N THR A 41 -13.97 6.99 -13.89
CA THR A 41 -14.24 7.02 -15.33
C THR A 41 -13.46 8.16 -15.97
N THR A 42 -12.71 7.86 -17.02
CA THR A 42 -11.95 8.87 -17.79
C THR A 42 -11.90 8.49 -19.26
N ASN A 43 -11.45 9.42 -20.10
CA ASN A 43 -11.18 9.18 -21.51
C ASN A 43 -9.77 8.62 -21.73
N PHE A 44 -9.47 8.10 -22.91
CA PHE A 44 -8.11 7.76 -23.34
C PHE A 44 -7.94 8.03 -24.85
N TYR A 45 -6.70 8.06 -25.33
CA TYR A 45 -6.41 8.34 -26.74
C TYR A 45 -6.71 7.14 -27.63
N THR A 46 -7.57 7.33 -28.63
CA THR A 46 -7.81 6.33 -29.68
C THR A 46 -7.16 6.77 -30.99
N LYS A 47 -6.94 5.82 -31.89
CA LYS A 47 -6.39 6.12 -33.24
C LYS A 47 -7.40 6.78 -34.17
N GLY A 48 -8.69 6.79 -33.81
CA GLY A 48 -9.78 7.27 -34.65
C GLY A 48 -10.36 8.61 -34.21
N ASN A 49 -11.44 9.03 -34.88
CA ASN A 49 -12.17 10.26 -34.57
C ASN A 49 -13.13 10.13 -33.36
N LYS A 50 -13.02 9.05 -32.57
CA LYS A 50 -13.90 8.75 -31.44
C LYS A 50 -13.12 8.81 -30.14
N LEU A 51 -13.72 9.37 -29.09
CA LEU A 51 -13.12 9.32 -27.76
C LEU A 51 -13.38 7.93 -27.15
N GLY A 52 -12.32 7.29 -26.67
CA GLY A 52 -12.43 6.05 -25.90
C GLY A 52 -12.69 6.38 -24.44
N TYR A 53 -13.46 5.54 -23.76
CA TYR A 53 -13.76 5.68 -22.33
C TYR A 53 -13.34 4.45 -21.56
N ILE A 54 -12.77 4.65 -20.39
CA ILE A 54 -12.44 3.58 -19.45
C ILE A 54 -13.11 3.84 -18.11
N GLN A 55 -13.73 2.79 -17.55
CA GLN A 55 -14.22 2.74 -16.19
C GLN A 55 -13.46 1.68 -15.39
N VAL A 56 -12.80 2.09 -14.31
CA VAL A 56 -12.05 1.20 -13.42
C VAL A 56 -12.54 1.27 -11.97
N ARG A 57 -12.47 0.13 -11.29
CA ARG A 57 -12.49 0.06 -9.82
C ARG A 57 -11.13 -0.39 -9.35
N ILE A 58 -10.63 0.30 -8.33
CA ILE A 58 -9.27 0.14 -7.84
C ILE A 58 -9.31 -0.15 -6.35
N ASP A 59 -8.62 -1.22 -5.92
CA ASP A 59 -8.33 -1.48 -4.53
C ASP A 59 -6.82 -1.26 -4.29
N ILE A 60 -6.48 -0.39 -3.35
CA ILE A 60 -5.12 -0.07 -2.97
C ILE A 60 -4.70 -1.01 -1.84
N MET A 61 -3.59 -1.70 -2.04
CA MET A 61 -2.96 -2.55 -1.04
C MET A 61 -1.92 -1.73 -0.27
N VAL A 62 -2.09 -1.64 1.04
CA VAL A 62 -1.14 -0.96 1.95
C VAL A 62 -0.37 -1.98 2.77
N ALA A 63 0.90 -1.66 3.07
CA ALA A 63 1.77 -2.55 3.83
C ALA A 63 1.38 -2.67 5.32
N ALA A 64 0.72 -1.64 5.85
CA ALA A 64 0.27 -1.60 7.24
C ALA A 64 -1.16 -1.05 7.32
N GLU A 65 -2.00 -1.69 8.12
CA GLU A 65 -3.39 -1.27 8.37
C GLU A 65 -3.48 0.18 8.90
N ALA A 66 -2.49 0.62 9.69
CA ALA A 66 -2.42 1.99 10.20
C ALA A 66 -2.37 3.07 9.09
N ASP A 67 -1.95 2.69 7.88
CA ASP A 67 -1.84 3.61 6.75
C ASP A 67 -3.15 3.75 5.94
N LEU A 68 -4.19 2.96 6.24
CA LEU A 68 -5.50 3.10 5.60
C LEU A 68 -6.10 4.50 5.77
N ALA A 69 -5.99 5.07 6.97
CA ALA A 69 -6.52 6.41 7.26
C ALA A 69 -5.81 7.49 6.43
N VAL A 70 -4.54 7.28 6.08
CA VAL A 70 -3.77 8.19 5.24
C VAL A 70 -4.24 8.10 3.79
N ILE A 71 -4.47 6.88 3.28
CA ILE A 71 -5.05 6.68 1.95
C ILE A 71 -6.45 7.30 1.85
N GLU A 72 -7.28 7.13 2.87
CA GLU A 72 -8.62 7.74 2.92
C GLU A 72 -8.55 9.27 2.90
N LEU A 73 -7.67 9.87 3.69
CA LEU A 73 -7.46 11.32 3.74
C LEU A 73 -7.01 11.90 2.39
N HIS A 74 -6.07 11.22 1.72
CA HIS A 74 -5.52 11.66 0.43
C HIS A 74 -6.25 11.08 -0.78
N GLN A 75 -7.44 10.49 -0.58
CA GLN A 75 -8.24 9.92 -1.65
C GLN A 75 -8.43 10.88 -2.84
N PRO A 76 -8.73 12.19 -2.67
CA PRO A 76 -8.89 13.11 -3.80
C PRO A 76 -7.64 13.21 -4.68
N LEU A 77 -6.46 13.28 -4.06
CA LEU A 77 -5.17 13.37 -4.76
C LEU A 77 -4.86 12.09 -5.53
N ILE A 78 -5.13 10.94 -4.92
CA ILE A 78 -4.97 9.63 -5.56
C ILE A 78 -5.89 9.51 -6.78
N ARG A 79 -7.16 9.91 -6.65
CA ARG A 79 -8.14 9.87 -7.75
C ARG A 79 -7.73 10.75 -8.92
N ASP A 80 -7.26 11.96 -8.63
CA ASP A 80 -6.78 12.91 -9.65
C ASP A 80 -5.63 12.31 -10.47
N ALA A 81 -4.61 11.78 -9.79
CA ALA A 81 -3.46 11.14 -10.42
C ALA A 81 -3.84 9.93 -11.28
N VAL A 82 -4.79 9.09 -10.82
CA VAL A 82 -5.28 7.95 -11.59
C VAL A 82 -6.02 8.42 -12.86
N ILE A 83 -6.90 9.41 -12.73
CA ILE A 83 -7.68 9.95 -13.86
C ILE A 83 -6.75 10.54 -14.92
N GLU A 84 -5.75 11.31 -14.49
CA GLU A 84 -4.75 11.89 -15.38
C GLU A 84 -3.93 10.81 -16.10
N LEU A 85 -3.38 9.85 -15.35
CA LEU A 85 -2.53 8.80 -15.93
C LEU A 85 -3.30 7.95 -16.95
N LEU A 86 -4.52 7.52 -16.62
CA LEU A 86 -5.38 6.77 -17.53
C LEU A 86 -5.80 7.62 -18.75
N GLY A 87 -6.03 8.92 -18.53
CA GLY A 87 -6.29 9.95 -19.54
C GLY A 87 -5.27 9.99 -20.67
N GLN A 88 -4.01 9.77 -20.31
CA GLN A 88 -2.87 9.90 -21.22
C GLN A 88 -2.57 8.62 -22.02
N GLN A 89 -3.27 7.52 -21.74
CA GLN A 89 -2.95 6.23 -22.36
C GLN A 89 -3.48 6.08 -23.77
N SER A 90 -2.81 5.24 -24.53
CA SER A 90 -3.26 4.81 -25.86
C SER A 90 -4.23 3.63 -25.76
N GLU A 91 -5.10 3.50 -26.76
CA GLU A 91 -6.01 2.35 -26.93
C GLU A 91 -5.29 1.00 -26.89
N ASP A 92 -4.10 0.89 -27.52
CA ASP A 92 -3.32 -0.35 -27.51
C ASP A 92 -2.86 -0.72 -26.09
N THR A 93 -2.50 0.28 -25.27
CA THR A 93 -2.10 0.08 -23.87
C THR A 93 -3.29 -0.34 -23.00
N ILE A 94 -4.45 0.30 -23.19
CA ILE A 94 -5.66 0.04 -22.39
C ILE A 94 -6.26 -1.33 -22.69
N THR A 95 -6.25 -1.75 -23.95
CA THR A 95 -6.89 -3.02 -24.38
C THR A 95 -5.99 -4.24 -24.23
N SER A 96 -4.68 -4.07 -24.11
CA SER A 96 -3.73 -5.17 -23.99
C SER A 96 -3.51 -5.61 -22.53
N LEU A 97 -3.32 -6.92 -22.33
CA LEU A 97 -3.01 -7.47 -21.00
C LEU A 97 -1.68 -6.95 -20.45
N ALA A 98 -0.66 -6.87 -21.31
CA ALA A 98 0.64 -6.32 -20.94
C ALA A 98 0.54 -4.84 -20.57
N GLY A 99 -0.18 -4.04 -21.36
CA GLY A 99 -0.39 -2.63 -21.06
C GLY A 99 -1.14 -2.43 -19.75
N ARG A 100 -2.17 -3.22 -19.44
CA ARG A 100 -2.85 -3.17 -18.14
C ARG A 100 -1.90 -3.43 -16.95
N GLU A 101 -0.99 -4.39 -17.09
CA GLU A 101 -0.01 -4.72 -16.06
C GLU A 101 1.04 -3.60 -15.90
N ASP A 102 1.50 -3.03 -17.00
CA ASP A 102 2.41 -1.88 -16.98
C ASP A 102 1.75 -0.65 -16.37
N LEU A 103 0.46 -0.41 -16.66
CA LEU A 103 -0.33 0.66 -16.03
C LEU A 103 -0.46 0.48 -14.53
N ARG A 104 -0.69 -0.76 -14.07
CA ARG A 104 -0.75 -1.06 -12.63
C ARG A 104 0.55 -0.67 -11.94
N LYS A 105 1.70 -1.09 -12.48
CA LYS A 105 3.03 -0.75 -11.92
C LYS A 105 3.29 0.76 -11.95
N THR A 106 3.02 1.40 -13.08
CA THR A 106 3.22 2.85 -13.25
C THR A 106 2.35 3.63 -12.26
N LEU A 107 1.10 3.21 -12.03
CA LEU A 107 0.24 3.82 -11.02
C LEU A 107 0.78 3.66 -9.61
N VAL A 108 1.26 2.47 -9.22
CA VAL A 108 1.85 2.26 -7.89
C VAL A 108 3.05 3.18 -7.68
N GLU A 109 3.92 3.30 -8.68
CA GLU A 109 5.09 4.19 -8.63
C GLU A 109 4.67 5.67 -8.54
N GLN A 110 3.73 6.10 -9.40
CA GLN A 110 3.25 7.47 -9.45
C GLN A 110 2.50 7.88 -8.19
N LEU A 111 1.66 7.00 -7.64
CA LEU A 111 0.93 7.29 -6.41
C LEU A 111 1.87 7.37 -5.21
N ASN A 112 2.87 6.48 -5.12
CA ASN A 112 3.89 6.60 -4.08
C ASN A 112 4.72 7.88 -4.23
N SER A 113 5.07 8.29 -5.46
CA SER A 113 5.85 9.52 -5.68
C SER A 113 5.07 10.78 -5.26
N ILE A 114 3.76 10.82 -5.53
CA ILE A 114 2.87 11.91 -5.16
C ILE A 114 2.56 11.93 -3.65
N LEU A 115 2.41 10.75 -3.02
CA LEU A 115 2.11 10.66 -1.59
C LEU A 115 3.35 10.84 -0.70
N LEU A 116 4.55 10.59 -1.21
CA LEU A 116 5.79 10.73 -0.44
C LEU A 116 5.97 12.11 0.22
N PRO A 117 5.77 13.26 -0.47
CA PRO A 117 5.89 14.57 0.17
C PRO A 117 4.82 14.83 1.24
N GLU A 118 3.63 14.24 1.11
CA GLU A 118 2.52 14.43 2.05
C GLU A 118 2.65 13.55 3.30
N THR A 119 3.20 12.35 3.12
CA THR A 119 3.19 11.29 4.15
C THR A 119 4.56 10.97 4.73
N GLY A 120 5.63 11.38 4.05
CA GLY A 120 7.02 11.13 4.44
C GLY A 120 7.52 9.70 4.22
N LYS A 121 6.68 8.78 3.71
CA LYS A 121 7.03 7.38 3.44
C LYS A 121 6.25 6.81 2.25
N THR A 122 6.75 5.73 1.66
CA THR A 122 5.99 4.95 0.66
C THR A 122 5.01 4.02 1.35
N ILE A 123 3.72 4.19 1.06
CA ILE A 123 2.62 3.50 1.77
C ILE A 123 2.00 2.40 0.90
N ILE A 124 1.92 2.63 -0.41
CA ILE A 124 1.22 1.74 -1.33
C ILE A 124 2.15 0.60 -1.68
N ALA A 125 1.78 -0.61 -1.26
CA ALA A 125 2.49 -1.83 -1.60
C ALA A 125 2.12 -2.32 -3.01
N ASP A 126 0.83 -2.28 -3.33
CA ASP A 126 0.32 -2.63 -4.65
C ASP A 126 -1.07 -2.02 -4.91
N LEU A 127 -1.62 -2.25 -6.10
CA LEU A 127 -2.90 -1.80 -6.59
C LEU A 127 -3.57 -2.90 -7.42
N LEU A 128 -4.86 -3.12 -7.19
CA LEU A 128 -5.67 -4.12 -7.87
C LEU A 128 -6.77 -3.45 -8.69
N PHE A 129 -6.84 -3.77 -9.98
CA PHE A 129 -7.99 -3.42 -10.81
C PHE A 129 -9.08 -4.49 -10.66
N THR A 130 -10.09 -4.25 -9.82
CA THR A 130 -11.21 -5.17 -9.59
C THR A 130 -12.36 -5.01 -10.57
N LYS A 131 -12.41 -3.88 -11.29
CA LYS A 131 -13.24 -3.67 -12.47
C LYS A 131 -12.41 -2.92 -13.51
N TYR A 132 -12.52 -3.34 -14.77
CA TYR A 132 -11.80 -2.73 -15.88
C TYR A 132 -12.63 -2.86 -17.15
N LEU A 133 -13.41 -1.82 -17.46
CA LEU A 133 -14.29 -1.77 -18.63
C LEU A 133 -13.85 -0.64 -19.54
N TYR A 134 -13.86 -0.85 -20.84
CA TYR A 134 -13.54 0.17 -21.83
C TYR A 134 -14.55 0.13 -22.99
N GLN A 135 -14.75 1.28 -23.64
CA GLN A 135 -15.65 1.46 -24.79
C GLN A 135 -15.06 2.41 -25.83
#